data_AF-A0A961SDW8-F1
#
_entry.id   AF-A0A961SDW8-F1
#
_cell.length_a   1.000
_cell.length_b   1.000
_cell.length_c   1.000
_cell.angle_alpha   90.00
_cell.angle_beta   90.00
_cell.angle_gamma   90.00
#
_symmetry.space_group_name_H-M   'P 1'
#
loop_
_entity.id
_entity.type
_entity.pdbx_description
1 polymer ?
#
loop_
_entity_poly.entity_id
_entity_poly.type
_entity_poly.pdbx_seq_one_letter_code
_entity_poly.pdbx_strand_id
1 'polypeptide(L)'
;MKLVGAYRRFAKLPKGRGILSPASLALGACLIALPGGALADITNTVTATGSFGGSPVTANASESVAVEAAAPVLAVEKSGTLNDDDGISGQSAGDTIDWAITVRNDGNVTITTITVSDTLGTPVCTTSGDDTVATLAPGASETCSVSYTLTQSDFDSDGGGDGDIDNTASASGTASGSPVTGSGSASVPITVAPSVSLTKLADDDTLVAAGQVITYTYTITNTGNQTLIDLTLGDTHNGTGPAPVPDVESATVTDNGPAGDTTNTITGDGNWDALGPGDVLTVTATYTVTQEDVETLQ
;
A
#
# COMPACT_ATOMS: atom_id res chain seq x y z
N MET A 1 40.26 -15.95 1.72
CA MET A 1 40.74 -16.58 2.97
C MET A 1 41.49 -17.86 2.58
N LYS A 2 42.81 -17.93 2.81
CA LYS A 2 43.68 -19.04 2.38
C LYS A 2 43.42 -20.28 3.25
N LEU A 3 42.96 -21.39 2.67
CA LEU A 3 43.04 -22.70 3.34
C LEU A 3 44.48 -23.22 3.28
N VAL A 4 45.16 -23.18 4.42
CA VAL A 4 46.42 -23.87 4.66
C VAL A 4 46.07 -25.30 5.08
N GLY A 5 46.19 -26.25 4.16
CA GLY A 5 45.99 -27.68 4.45
C GLY A 5 47.10 -28.21 5.36
N ALA A 6 46.76 -28.49 6.62
CA ALA A 6 47.65 -29.13 7.58
C ALA A 6 47.81 -30.62 7.23
N TYR A 7 48.96 -30.99 6.65
CA TYR A 7 49.40 -32.40 6.59
C TYR A 7 49.78 -32.86 8.01
N ARG A 8 48.86 -33.54 8.71
CA ARG A 8 49.22 -34.28 9.94
C ARG A 8 49.87 -35.61 9.57
N ARG A 9 51.09 -35.78 10.09
CA ARG A 9 51.97 -36.94 9.89
C ARG A 9 51.29 -38.23 10.32
N PHE A 10 51.26 -39.23 9.44
CA PHE A 10 50.93 -40.61 9.80
C PHE A 10 51.98 -41.16 10.77
N ALA A 11 51.51 -41.77 11.86
CA ALA A 11 52.34 -42.41 12.86
C ALA A 11 53.11 -43.60 12.27
N LYS A 12 54.32 -43.79 12.81
CA LYS A 12 55.34 -44.77 12.43
C LYS A 12 54.84 -46.21 12.69
N LEU A 13 54.62 -47.01 11.65
CA LEU A 13 54.34 -48.45 11.79
C LEU A 13 55.61 -49.24 12.18
N PRO A 14 55.51 -50.28 13.03
CA PRO A 14 56.66 -51.09 13.42
C PRO A 14 57.16 -51.96 12.26
N LYS A 15 58.49 -52.10 12.15
CA LYS A 15 59.18 -52.90 11.14
C LYS A 15 58.90 -54.39 11.35
N GLY A 16 57.99 -54.96 10.56
CA GLY A 16 57.86 -56.40 10.34
C GLY A 16 57.71 -56.66 8.84
N ARG A 17 58.67 -57.36 8.25
CA ARG A 17 58.66 -57.73 6.82
C ARG A 17 57.53 -58.74 6.56
N GLY A 18 56.40 -58.26 6.05
CA GLY A 18 55.38 -59.06 5.38
C GLY A 18 55.03 -58.36 4.08
N ILE A 19 55.29 -58.99 2.94
CA ILE A 19 54.94 -58.47 1.62
C ILE A 19 53.41 -58.57 1.51
N LEU A 20 52.73 -57.42 1.57
CA LEU A 20 51.31 -57.31 1.24
C LEU A 20 51.17 -57.45 -0.28
N SER A 21 50.46 -58.48 -0.77
CA SER A 21 50.01 -58.55 -2.16
C SER A 21 49.09 -57.35 -2.46
N PRO A 22 49.01 -56.84 -3.70
CA PRO A 22 48.17 -55.70 -4.02
C PRO A 22 46.69 -56.06 -3.78
N ALA A 23 46.13 -55.60 -2.67
CA ALA A 23 44.72 -55.74 -2.37
C ALA A 23 43.94 -54.78 -3.29
N SER A 24 42.98 -55.31 -4.03
CA SER A 24 42.04 -54.52 -4.83
C SER A 24 41.33 -53.52 -3.93
N LEU A 25 41.53 -52.22 -4.19
CA LEU A 25 40.84 -51.13 -3.53
C LEU A 25 39.36 -51.16 -3.98
N ALA A 26 38.48 -51.77 -3.19
CA ALA A 26 37.04 -51.65 -3.42
C ALA A 26 36.55 -50.36 -2.77
N LEU A 27 36.38 -49.29 -3.55
CA LEU A 27 35.60 -48.13 -3.12
C LEU A 27 34.12 -48.54 -3.06
N GLY A 28 33.68 -49.05 -1.91
CA GLY A 28 32.27 -49.21 -1.59
C GLY A 28 31.75 -47.94 -0.94
N ALA A 29 31.16 -47.03 -1.73
CA ALA A 29 30.37 -45.94 -1.18
C ALA A 29 29.08 -46.53 -0.57
N CYS A 30 29.02 -46.63 0.76
CA CYS A 30 27.78 -46.96 1.46
C CYS A 30 27.00 -45.65 1.63
N LEU A 31 26.12 -45.35 0.68
CA LEU A 31 25.16 -44.27 0.81
C LEU A 31 24.01 -44.77 1.70
N ILE A 32 24.05 -44.49 3.01
CA ILE A 32 22.88 -44.69 3.86
C ILE A 32 21.93 -43.53 3.57
N ALA A 33 21.07 -43.72 2.57
CA ALA A 33 19.90 -42.87 2.39
C ALA A 33 18.90 -43.19 3.49
N LEU A 34 18.79 -42.33 4.52
CA LEU A 34 17.64 -42.36 5.41
C LEU A 34 16.42 -41.82 4.64
N PRO A 35 15.27 -42.51 4.66
CA PRO A 35 14.07 -42.01 4.01
C PRO A 35 13.53 -40.82 4.82
N GLY A 36 13.58 -39.61 4.22
CA GLY A 36 12.67 -38.50 4.54
C GLY A 36 13.11 -37.47 5.59
N GLY A 37 14.34 -37.49 6.10
CA GLY A 37 14.83 -36.47 7.05
C GLY A 37 15.98 -35.63 6.47
N ALA A 38 16.02 -34.33 6.81
CA ALA A 38 17.20 -33.49 6.54
C ALA A 38 18.43 -34.09 7.24
N LEU A 39 19.55 -34.21 6.52
CA LEU A 39 20.81 -34.67 7.11
C LEU A 39 21.39 -33.55 7.97
N ALA A 40 21.66 -33.82 9.25
CA ALA A 40 22.35 -32.87 10.12
C ALA A 40 23.83 -32.67 9.69
N ASP A 41 24.42 -33.71 9.11
CA ASP A 41 25.80 -33.74 8.67
C ASP A 41 26.00 -34.69 7.47
N ILE A 42 26.94 -34.33 6.60
CA ILE A 42 27.45 -35.19 5.54
C ILE A 42 28.65 -35.94 6.11
N THR A 43 28.45 -37.21 6.45
CA THR A 43 29.52 -38.11 6.89
C THR A 43 30.10 -38.88 5.70
N ASN A 44 31.40 -38.72 5.44
CA ASN A 44 32.15 -39.54 4.48
C ASN A 44 32.94 -40.61 5.22
N THR A 45 32.79 -41.87 4.82
CA THR A 45 33.48 -43.03 5.44
C THR A 45 34.29 -43.79 4.39
N VAL A 46 35.56 -44.06 4.69
CA VAL A 46 36.43 -44.95 3.91
C VAL A 46 36.69 -46.24 4.67
N THR A 47 36.68 -47.36 3.95
CA THR A 47 37.00 -48.68 4.50
C THR A 47 38.16 -49.28 3.71
N ALA A 48 39.22 -49.68 4.41
CA ALA A 48 40.33 -50.45 3.86
C ALA A 48 40.17 -51.92 4.29
N THR A 49 40.23 -52.85 3.33
CA THR A 49 40.18 -54.30 3.59
C THR A 49 41.44 -54.98 3.06
N GLY A 50 41.80 -56.10 3.68
CA GLY A 50 42.93 -56.93 3.29
C GLY A 50 42.82 -58.34 3.86
N SER A 51 43.83 -59.17 3.65
CA SER A 51 43.94 -60.48 4.28
C SER A 51 45.35 -60.69 4.83
N PHE A 52 45.44 -61.29 6.02
CA PHE A 52 46.69 -61.71 6.62
C PHE A 52 46.59 -63.19 7.00
N GLY A 53 47.42 -64.04 6.37
CA GLY A 53 47.40 -65.48 6.62
C GLY A 53 46.08 -66.19 6.26
N GLY A 54 45.29 -65.62 5.34
CA GLY A 54 43.95 -66.12 4.99
C GLY A 54 42.81 -65.54 5.83
N SER A 55 43.11 -64.82 6.91
CA SER A 55 42.10 -64.11 7.71
C SER A 55 41.83 -62.70 7.17
N PRO A 56 40.58 -62.27 6.99
CA PRO A 56 40.27 -60.91 6.58
C PRO A 56 40.62 -59.89 7.66
N VAL A 57 41.13 -58.72 7.25
CA VAL A 57 41.34 -57.54 8.11
C VAL A 57 40.63 -56.34 7.51
N THR A 58 40.08 -55.49 8.36
CA THR A 58 39.33 -54.29 7.97
C THR A 58 39.66 -53.13 8.90
N ALA A 59 39.77 -51.93 8.34
CA ALA A 59 39.85 -50.68 9.08
C ALA A 59 38.97 -49.63 8.41
N ASN A 60 38.30 -48.78 9.19
CA ASN A 60 37.48 -47.69 8.69
C ASN A 60 37.89 -46.35 9.31
N ALA A 61 37.68 -45.26 8.57
CA ALA A 61 37.83 -43.89 9.03
C ALA A 61 36.71 -43.03 8.46
N SER A 62 36.23 -42.07 9.23
CA SER A 62 35.11 -41.21 8.85
C SER A 62 35.40 -39.75 9.21
N GLU A 63 34.85 -38.83 8.42
CA GLU A 63 34.85 -37.38 8.66
C GLU A 63 33.46 -36.81 8.34
N SER A 64 32.99 -35.86 9.14
CA SER A 64 31.64 -35.30 9.02
C SER A 64 31.66 -33.80 8.86
N VAL A 65 30.83 -33.28 7.96
CA VAL A 65 30.63 -31.84 7.75
C VAL A 65 29.18 -31.50 8.07
N ALA A 66 28.94 -30.56 8.99
CA ALA A 66 27.59 -30.12 9.32
C ALA A 66 26.89 -29.47 8.12
N VAL A 67 25.58 -29.69 8.02
CA VAL A 67 24.71 -29.01 7.05
C VAL A 67 23.99 -27.86 7.76
N GLU A 68 23.83 -26.74 7.07
CA GLU A 68 23.09 -25.60 7.60
C GLU A 68 21.62 -25.97 7.85
N ALA A 69 21.07 -25.52 8.98
CA ALA A 69 19.67 -25.75 9.29
C ALA A 69 18.75 -24.98 8.32
N ALA A 70 17.61 -25.59 7.98
CA ALA A 70 16.57 -24.94 7.20
C ALA A 70 16.03 -23.69 7.94
N ALA A 71 16.16 -22.54 7.29
CA ALA A 71 15.72 -21.24 7.78
C ALA A 71 14.95 -20.53 6.66
N PRO A 72 13.67 -20.87 6.42
CA PRO A 72 12.85 -20.17 5.44
C PRO A 72 12.45 -18.79 5.96
N VAL A 73 12.51 -17.78 5.08
CA VAL A 73 12.06 -16.41 5.37
C VAL A 73 11.39 -15.86 4.12
N LEU A 74 10.15 -15.41 4.26
CA LEU A 74 9.40 -14.73 3.20
C LEU A 74 9.29 -13.25 3.58
N ALA A 75 9.96 -12.39 2.82
CA ALA A 75 9.90 -10.95 2.98
C ALA A 75 8.90 -10.34 2.01
N VAL A 76 8.21 -9.29 2.46
CA VAL A 76 7.29 -8.49 1.65
C VAL A 76 7.67 -7.03 1.84
N GLU A 77 8.03 -6.36 0.76
CA GLU A 77 8.27 -4.92 0.71
C GLU A 77 7.19 -4.26 -0.12
N LYS A 78 6.77 -3.06 0.26
CA LYS A 78 5.68 -2.35 -0.40
C LYS A 78 6.01 -0.87 -0.54
N SER A 79 5.56 -0.25 -1.63
CA SER A 79 5.69 1.18 -1.90
C SER A 79 4.51 1.67 -2.73
N GLY A 80 4.05 2.90 -2.49
CA GLY A 80 2.98 3.54 -3.27
C GLY A 80 3.51 4.73 -4.07
N THR A 81 2.95 4.96 -5.24
CA THR A 81 3.18 6.16 -6.07
C THR A 81 1.83 6.79 -6.39
N LEU A 82 1.64 8.03 -5.98
CA LEU A 82 0.45 8.81 -6.32
C LEU A 82 0.54 9.32 -7.77
N ASN A 83 -0.57 9.21 -8.50
CA ASN A 83 -0.75 9.65 -9.87
C ASN A 83 -1.91 10.65 -9.91
N ASP A 84 -1.65 11.83 -10.50
CA ASP A 84 -2.69 12.79 -10.89
C ASP A 84 -3.31 12.31 -12.21
N ASP A 85 -4.55 11.82 -12.14
CA ASP A 85 -5.24 11.18 -13.27
C ASP A 85 -6.37 12.03 -13.85
N ASP A 86 -6.81 13.05 -13.11
CA ASP A 86 -7.91 13.92 -13.51
C ASP A 86 -7.45 15.31 -14.03
N GLY A 87 -6.18 15.65 -13.83
CA GLY A 87 -5.58 16.91 -14.27
C GLY A 87 -5.99 18.12 -13.42
N ILE A 88 -6.65 17.90 -12.28
CA ILE A 88 -6.94 18.90 -11.27
C ILE A 88 -5.67 19.11 -10.45
N SER A 89 -5.27 20.37 -10.28
CA SER A 89 -4.04 20.65 -9.52
C SER A 89 -4.19 20.22 -8.06
N GLY A 90 -3.35 19.30 -7.61
CA GLY A 90 -3.33 18.84 -6.22
C GLY A 90 -3.63 17.36 -6.15
N GLN A 91 -4.24 16.94 -5.05
CA GLN A 91 -4.80 15.60 -4.90
C GLN A 91 -6.32 15.73 -4.87
N SER A 92 -7.02 14.92 -5.66
CA SER A 92 -8.49 14.89 -5.73
C SER A 92 -9.03 13.46 -5.80
N ALA A 93 -10.33 13.34 -5.54
CA ALA A 93 -11.03 12.08 -5.73
C ALA A 93 -11.00 11.71 -7.21
N GLY A 94 -10.54 10.49 -7.53
CA GLY A 94 -10.31 10.04 -8.90
C GLY A 94 -8.83 9.79 -9.22
N ASP A 95 -7.90 10.44 -8.52
CA ASP A 95 -6.47 10.13 -8.57
C ASP A 95 -6.18 8.70 -8.13
N THR A 96 -5.11 8.10 -8.63
CA THR A 96 -4.73 6.73 -8.25
C THR A 96 -3.42 6.66 -7.47
N ILE A 97 -3.31 5.64 -6.63
CA ILE A 97 -2.05 5.19 -6.04
C ILE A 97 -1.69 3.83 -6.61
N ASP A 98 -0.59 3.78 -7.35
CA ASP A 98 0.01 2.54 -7.81
C ASP A 98 0.91 1.96 -6.73
N TRP A 99 0.50 0.82 -6.17
CA TRP A 99 1.26 0.09 -5.19
C TRP A 99 2.10 -1.01 -5.85
N ALA A 100 3.41 -0.98 -5.62
CA ALA A 100 4.32 -2.06 -5.94
C ALA A 100 4.57 -2.92 -4.68
N ILE A 101 4.45 -4.23 -4.83
CA ILE A 101 4.69 -5.24 -3.79
C ILE A 101 5.83 -6.13 -4.27
N THR A 102 6.91 -6.26 -3.51
CA THR A 102 8.00 -7.19 -3.79
C THR A 102 8.00 -8.32 -2.77
N VAL A 103 7.76 -9.54 -3.24
CA VAL A 103 7.81 -10.75 -2.41
C VAL A 103 9.15 -11.43 -2.66
N ARG A 104 9.93 -11.68 -1.60
CA ARG A 104 11.31 -12.21 -1.71
C ARG A 104 11.54 -13.36 -0.73
N ASN A 105 12.26 -14.38 -1.18
CA ASN A 105 12.74 -15.43 -0.30
C ASN A 105 14.12 -15.05 0.26
N ASP A 106 14.15 -14.55 1.50
CA ASP A 106 15.37 -14.22 2.24
C ASP A 106 15.94 -15.41 3.02
N GLY A 107 15.26 -16.55 2.96
CA GLY A 107 15.69 -17.79 3.60
C GLY A 107 16.62 -18.63 2.74
N ASN A 108 17.02 -19.77 3.28
CA ASN A 108 17.87 -20.75 2.59
C ASN A 108 17.09 -21.96 2.04
N VAL A 109 15.76 -21.91 2.06
CA VAL A 109 14.86 -22.98 1.57
C VAL A 109 13.96 -22.44 0.48
N THR A 110 13.80 -23.16 -0.62
CA THR A 110 12.83 -22.82 -1.68
C THR A 110 11.40 -22.78 -1.12
N ILE A 111 10.66 -21.71 -1.43
CA ILE A 111 9.26 -21.52 -1.05
C ILE A 111 8.40 -21.75 -2.30
N THR A 112 7.32 -22.52 -2.19
CA THR A 112 6.39 -22.80 -3.29
C THR A 112 4.97 -22.39 -2.94
N THR A 113 4.10 -22.35 -3.96
CA THR A 113 2.64 -22.11 -3.83
C THR A 113 2.35 -20.87 -2.99
N ILE A 114 2.95 -19.75 -3.37
CA ILE A 114 2.81 -18.48 -2.66
C ILE A 114 1.55 -17.79 -3.17
N THR A 115 0.72 -17.30 -2.26
CA THR A 115 -0.41 -16.41 -2.55
C THR A 115 -0.15 -15.06 -1.89
N VAL A 116 -0.42 -13.98 -2.60
CA VAL A 116 -0.23 -12.59 -2.17
C VAL A 116 -1.60 -11.94 -2.01
N SER A 117 -1.87 -11.33 -0.86
CA SER A 117 -3.11 -10.59 -0.60
C SER A 117 -2.78 -9.16 -0.19
N ASP A 118 -3.73 -8.25 -0.39
CA ASP A 118 -3.57 -6.83 -0.09
C ASP A 118 -4.88 -6.23 0.45
N THR A 119 -4.76 -5.23 1.32
CA THR A 119 -5.93 -4.63 1.99
C THR A 119 -6.73 -3.71 1.08
N LEU A 120 -6.13 -3.15 0.03
CA LEU A 120 -6.79 -2.20 -0.88
C LEU A 120 -7.16 -2.80 -2.24
N GLY A 121 -6.91 -4.09 -2.47
CA GLY A 121 -7.34 -4.76 -3.69
C GLY A 121 -6.70 -6.13 -3.88
N THR A 122 -6.92 -6.74 -5.06
CA THR A 122 -6.29 -8.01 -5.42
C THR A 122 -4.96 -7.74 -6.14
N PRO A 123 -3.82 -8.21 -5.62
CA PRO A 123 -2.53 -8.09 -6.31
C PRO A 123 -2.50 -8.83 -7.64
N VAL A 124 -1.76 -8.27 -8.60
CA VAL A 124 -1.44 -8.92 -9.87
C VAL A 124 0.08 -9.07 -9.98
N CYS A 125 0.57 -10.29 -9.87
CA CYS A 125 1.99 -10.63 -9.98
C CYS A 125 2.44 -10.70 -11.43
N THR A 126 3.62 -10.15 -11.72
CA THR A 126 4.08 -9.91 -13.10
C THR A 126 4.23 -11.19 -13.94
N THR A 127 4.63 -12.29 -13.31
CA THR A 127 4.90 -13.56 -13.98
C THR A 127 3.62 -14.38 -14.21
N SER A 128 2.69 -14.39 -13.26
CA SER A 128 1.47 -15.21 -13.34
C SER A 128 0.27 -14.47 -13.94
N GLY A 129 0.22 -13.15 -13.79
CA GLY A 129 -0.96 -12.34 -14.12
C GLY A 129 -2.11 -12.49 -13.11
N ASP A 130 -1.86 -13.09 -11.95
CA ASP A 130 -2.80 -13.27 -10.85
C ASP A 130 -2.11 -13.04 -9.49
N ASP A 131 -2.74 -13.40 -8.38
CA ASP A 131 -2.26 -13.19 -7.01
C ASP A 131 -1.27 -14.26 -6.52
N THR A 132 -0.72 -15.09 -7.43
CA THR A 132 0.12 -16.24 -7.06
C THR A 132 1.56 -16.15 -7.56
N VAL A 133 2.48 -16.73 -6.78
CA VAL A 133 3.88 -16.95 -7.18
C VAL A 133 4.20 -18.43 -7.01
N ALA A 134 4.51 -19.11 -8.12
CA ALA A 134 4.66 -20.57 -8.12
C ALA A 134 5.83 -21.05 -7.22
N THR A 135 6.97 -20.36 -7.30
CA THR A 135 8.18 -20.72 -6.55
C THR A 135 9.13 -19.53 -6.41
N LEU A 136 9.80 -19.43 -5.26
CA LEU A 136 10.93 -18.55 -5.02
C LEU A 136 12.10 -19.37 -4.46
N ALA A 137 13.17 -19.50 -5.25
CA ALA A 137 14.45 -19.99 -4.76
C ALA A 137 15.06 -18.99 -3.75
N PRO A 138 16.01 -19.41 -2.90
CA PRO A 138 16.76 -18.50 -2.03
C PRO A 138 17.31 -17.29 -2.80
N GLY A 139 17.02 -16.09 -2.31
CA GLY A 139 17.41 -14.81 -2.94
C GLY A 139 16.58 -14.38 -4.14
N ALA A 140 15.60 -15.18 -4.61
CA ALA A 140 14.70 -14.78 -5.68
C ALA A 140 13.56 -13.90 -5.15
N SER A 141 13.04 -13.03 -6.03
CA SER A 141 11.89 -12.17 -5.77
C SER A 141 10.95 -12.10 -6.97
N GLU A 142 9.71 -11.72 -6.70
CA GLU A 142 8.66 -11.43 -7.68
C GLU A 142 8.00 -10.10 -7.30
N THR A 143 7.58 -9.33 -8.30
CA THR A 143 6.82 -8.09 -8.11
C THR A 143 5.35 -8.31 -8.44
N CYS A 144 4.48 -7.75 -7.62
CA CYS A 144 3.03 -7.68 -7.85
C CYS A 144 2.56 -6.24 -7.72
N SER A 145 1.48 -5.88 -8.40
CA SER A 145 0.92 -4.53 -8.38
C SER A 145 -0.54 -4.53 -7.94
N VAL A 146 -0.97 -3.47 -7.28
CA VAL A 146 -2.38 -3.15 -6.99
C VAL A 146 -2.57 -1.65 -7.13
N SER A 147 -3.68 -1.21 -7.72
CA SER A 147 -4.00 0.21 -7.89
C SER A 147 -5.20 0.56 -7.00
N TYR A 148 -5.13 1.70 -6.35
CA TYR A 148 -6.18 2.23 -5.49
C TYR A 148 -6.59 3.61 -5.97
N THR A 149 -7.89 3.82 -6.23
CA THR A 149 -8.43 5.14 -6.60
C THR A 149 -8.84 5.89 -5.35
N LEU A 150 -8.30 7.09 -5.15
CA LEU A 150 -8.69 8.00 -4.08
C LEU A 150 -10.18 8.34 -4.19
N THR A 151 -10.85 8.32 -3.06
CA THR A 151 -12.27 8.59 -2.91
C THR A 151 -12.49 9.91 -2.18
N GLN A 152 -13.68 10.49 -2.31
CA GLN A 152 -14.02 11.72 -1.56
C GLN A 152 -13.95 11.50 -0.04
N SER A 153 -14.28 10.28 0.42
CA SER A 153 -14.19 9.92 1.84
C SER A 153 -12.74 9.97 2.36
N ASP A 154 -11.74 9.74 1.52
CA ASP A 154 -10.34 9.80 1.95
C ASP A 154 -9.95 11.24 2.31
N PHE A 155 -10.40 12.22 1.52
CA PHE A 155 -10.20 13.64 1.81
C PHE A 155 -11.04 14.12 2.99
N ASP A 156 -12.33 13.77 3.01
CA ASP A 156 -13.27 14.20 4.06
C ASP A 156 -12.91 13.63 5.44
N SER A 157 -12.19 12.51 5.48
CA SER A 157 -11.70 11.89 6.72
C SER A 157 -10.22 12.12 7.00
N ASP A 158 -9.50 12.86 6.14
CA ASP A 158 -8.05 13.06 6.25
C ASP A 158 -7.27 11.73 6.37
N GLY A 159 -7.53 10.80 5.44
CA GLY A 159 -6.91 9.47 5.43
C GLY A 159 -7.40 8.55 6.57
N GLY A 160 -8.61 8.77 7.09
CA GLY A 160 -9.05 8.12 8.33
C GLY A 160 -8.51 8.80 9.61
N GLY A 161 -7.92 9.98 9.47
CA GLY A 161 -7.60 10.92 10.55
C GLY A 161 -6.11 11.01 10.90
N ASP A 162 -5.24 10.31 10.17
CA ASP A 162 -3.79 10.34 10.35
C ASP A 162 -3.04 10.99 9.18
N GLY A 163 -3.76 11.38 8.12
CA GLY A 163 -3.20 12.07 6.95
C GLY A 163 -2.54 11.13 5.95
N ASP A 164 -2.81 9.82 5.99
CA ASP A 164 -2.18 8.82 5.13
C ASP A 164 -3.18 7.84 4.50
N ILE A 165 -2.88 7.35 3.29
CA ILE A 165 -3.50 6.16 2.73
C ILE A 165 -2.61 4.96 3.06
N ASP A 166 -3.02 4.21 4.08
CA ASP A 166 -2.33 3.00 4.52
C ASP A 166 -2.66 1.79 3.65
N ASN A 167 -1.63 1.03 3.27
CA ASN A 167 -1.82 -0.24 2.59
C ASN A 167 -0.89 -1.33 3.11
N THR A 168 -1.44 -2.51 3.38
CA THR A 168 -0.72 -3.69 3.86
C THR A 168 -0.90 -4.87 2.91
N ALA A 169 0.22 -5.44 2.47
CA ALA A 169 0.26 -6.69 1.73
C ALA A 169 0.75 -7.84 2.62
N SER A 170 0.24 -9.04 2.37
CA SER A 170 0.69 -10.29 2.99
C SER A 170 0.99 -11.34 1.94
N ALA A 171 1.95 -12.21 2.21
CA ALA A 171 2.25 -13.36 1.37
C ALA A 171 2.32 -14.62 2.23
N SER A 172 1.81 -15.74 1.71
CA SER A 172 1.83 -17.04 2.37
C SER A 172 2.22 -18.11 1.39
N GLY A 173 3.20 -18.94 1.73
CA GLY A 173 3.66 -20.07 0.91
C GLY A 173 4.08 -21.25 1.77
N THR A 174 4.71 -22.25 1.14
CA THR A 174 5.17 -23.47 1.82
C THR A 174 6.66 -23.71 1.59
N ALA A 175 7.41 -23.97 2.66
CA ALA A 175 8.80 -24.43 2.62
C ALA A 175 8.90 -25.80 3.32
N SER A 176 9.37 -26.82 2.60
CA SER A 176 9.51 -28.19 3.14
C SER A 176 8.25 -28.73 3.84
N GLY A 177 7.06 -28.38 3.32
CA GLY A 177 5.76 -28.80 3.88
C GLY A 177 5.27 -27.97 5.08
N SER A 178 6.01 -26.95 5.50
CA SER A 178 5.61 -26.01 6.56
C SER A 178 5.23 -24.65 5.98
N PRO A 179 4.21 -23.96 6.53
CA PRO A 179 3.83 -22.63 6.07
C PRO A 179 4.89 -21.59 6.41
N VAL A 180 5.06 -20.61 5.53
CA VAL A 180 5.92 -19.44 5.71
C VAL A 180 5.13 -18.21 5.27
N THR A 181 5.10 -17.19 6.12
CA THR A 181 4.33 -15.96 5.87
C THR A 181 5.23 -14.74 5.97
N GLY A 182 4.88 -13.69 5.23
CA GLY A 182 5.48 -12.36 5.32
C GLY A 182 4.42 -11.29 5.14
N SER A 183 4.69 -10.09 5.66
CA SER A 183 3.82 -8.93 5.51
C SER A 183 4.65 -7.67 5.38
N GLY A 184 4.15 -6.71 4.61
CA GLY A 184 4.77 -5.40 4.41
C GLY A 184 3.70 -4.33 4.25
N SER A 185 3.96 -3.16 4.82
CA SER A 185 3.05 -2.02 4.78
C SER A 185 3.76 -0.79 4.24
N ALA A 186 2.99 0.10 3.63
CA ALA A 186 3.44 1.42 3.21
C ALA A 186 2.25 2.39 3.27
N SER A 187 2.56 3.68 3.40
CA SER A 187 1.59 4.76 3.39
C SER A 187 1.94 5.79 2.31
N VAL A 188 0.92 6.50 1.83
CA VAL A 188 1.06 7.66 0.95
C VAL A 188 0.31 8.83 1.59
N PRO A 189 0.98 9.97 1.84
CA PRO A 189 0.33 11.12 2.45
C PRO A 189 -0.81 11.68 1.60
N ILE A 190 -1.97 11.88 2.23
CA ILE A 190 -3.07 12.64 1.64
C ILE A 190 -2.93 14.12 2.02
N THR A 191 -3.18 15.01 1.07
CA THR A 191 -3.12 16.45 1.32
C THR A 191 -4.52 17.04 1.24
N VAL A 192 -5.08 17.37 2.40
CA VAL A 192 -6.35 18.11 2.47
C VAL A 192 -6.13 19.61 2.25
N ALA A 193 -6.99 20.21 1.43
CA ALA A 193 -6.95 21.61 1.03
C ALA A 193 -8.38 22.16 0.93
N PRO A 194 -9.09 22.35 2.06
CA PRO A 194 -10.44 22.91 2.03
C PRO A 194 -10.39 24.38 1.59
N SER A 195 -11.30 24.79 0.70
CA SER A 195 -11.36 26.15 0.20
C SER A 195 -12.76 26.48 -0.33
N VAL A 196 -13.19 27.72 -0.16
CA VAL A 196 -14.49 28.22 -0.62
C VAL A 196 -14.30 29.59 -1.27
N SER A 197 -15.03 29.84 -2.35
CA SER A 197 -15.14 31.16 -2.95
C SER A 197 -16.59 31.64 -2.92
N LEU A 198 -16.78 32.95 -2.80
CA LEU A 198 -18.09 33.60 -2.75
C LEU A 198 -18.06 34.86 -3.61
N THR A 199 -19.04 35.00 -4.50
CA THR A 199 -19.33 36.25 -5.22
C THR A 199 -20.73 36.74 -4.91
N LYS A 200 -20.90 38.05 -4.77
CA LYS A 200 -22.19 38.73 -4.59
C LYS A 200 -22.36 39.75 -5.72
N LEU A 201 -23.48 39.67 -6.43
CA LEU A 201 -23.81 40.56 -7.54
C LEU A 201 -25.21 41.15 -7.36
N ALA A 202 -25.36 42.46 -7.47
CA ALA A 202 -26.67 43.10 -7.57
C ALA A 202 -27.14 43.08 -9.03
N ASP A 203 -28.45 42.93 -9.25
CA ASP A 203 -29.08 43.09 -10.57
C ASP A 203 -29.10 44.56 -11.03
N ASP A 204 -29.12 45.49 -10.09
CA ASP A 204 -28.93 46.93 -10.31
C ASP A 204 -27.84 47.46 -9.37
N ASP A 205 -26.69 47.83 -9.95
CA ASP A 205 -25.53 48.42 -9.26
C ASP A 205 -25.42 49.93 -9.48
N THR A 206 -26.50 50.56 -9.95
CA THR A 206 -26.55 51.99 -10.28
C THR A 206 -27.25 52.81 -9.19
N LEU A 207 -27.63 54.04 -9.52
CA LEU A 207 -28.37 54.89 -8.59
C LEU A 207 -29.81 54.38 -8.46
N VAL A 208 -30.15 53.91 -7.27
CA VAL A 208 -31.48 53.44 -6.92
C VAL A 208 -32.30 54.49 -6.16
N ALA A 209 -33.62 54.44 -6.26
CA ALA A 209 -34.59 55.29 -5.62
C ALA A 209 -35.43 54.50 -4.61
N ALA A 210 -36.02 55.21 -3.64
CA ALA A 210 -36.95 54.62 -2.69
C ALA A 210 -38.08 53.85 -3.40
N GLY A 211 -38.34 52.64 -2.92
CA GLY A 211 -39.32 51.69 -3.47
C GLY A 211 -38.78 50.78 -4.57
N GLN A 212 -37.56 50.97 -5.07
CA GLN A 212 -36.93 49.99 -5.97
C GLN A 212 -36.50 48.75 -5.20
N VAL A 213 -36.61 47.60 -5.87
CA VAL A 213 -36.16 46.31 -5.35
C VAL A 213 -34.86 45.94 -6.05
N ILE A 214 -33.84 45.63 -5.26
CA ILE A 214 -32.56 45.09 -5.72
C ILE A 214 -32.55 43.60 -5.44
N THR A 215 -32.22 42.78 -6.43
CA THR A 215 -31.98 41.36 -6.31
C THR A 215 -30.49 41.10 -6.24
N TYR A 216 -30.04 40.46 -5.16
CA TYR A 216 -28.66 40.00 -5.02
C TYR A 216 -28.58 38.52 -5.39
N THR A 217 -27.62 38.18 -6.25
CA THR A 217 -27.24 36.80 -6.56
C THR A 217 -25.92 36.49 -5.85
N TYR A 218 -25.91 35.44 -5.05
CA TYR A 218 -24.73 34.89 -4.41
C TYR A 218 -24.33 33.61 -5.12
N THR A 219 -23.07 33.48 -5.48
CA THR A 219 -22.50 32.24 -6.04
C THR A 219 -21.38 31.78 -5.13
N ILE A 220 -21.58 30.62 -4.52
CA ILE A 220 -20.66 29.94 -3.63
C ILE A 220 -20.08 28.77 -4.41
N THR A 221 -18.76 28.63 -4.42
CA THR A 221 -18.08 27.52 -5.08
C THR A 221 -17.13 26.86 -4.10
N ASN A 222 -17.24 25.54 -3.95
CA ASN A 222 -16.20 24.79 -3.27
C ASN A 222 -14.98 24.70 -4.20
N THR A 223 -13.89 25.31 -3.77
CA THR A 223 -12.64 25.37 -4.55
C THR A 223 -11.54 24.51 -3.93
N GLY A 224 -11.88 23.77 -2.88
CA GLY A 224 -11.00 22.82 -2.21
C GLY A 224 -11.28 21.38 -2.66
N ASN A 225 -10.67 20.43 -1.95
CA ASN A 225 -10.82 18.99 -2.20
C ASN A 225 -11.59 18.23 -1.10
N GLN A 226 -12.20 18.95 -0.15
CA GLN A 226 -13.09 18.38 0.87
C GLN A 226 -14.51 18.85 0.66
N THR A 227 -15.47 18.00 1.01
CA THR A 227 -16.89 18.35 1.06
C THR A 227 -17.12 19.42 2.14
N LEU A 228 -17.76 20.53 1.77
CA LEU A 228 -18.16 21.56 2.73
C LEU A 228 -19.53 21.18 3.30
N ILE A 229 -19.63 21.11 4.62
CA ILE A 229 -20.89 20.81 5.34
C ILE A 229 -21.34 22.01 6.18
N ASP A 230 -22.63 22.05 6.54
CA ASP A 230 -23.23 23.08 7.38
C ASP A 230 -22.97 24.51 6.86
N LEU A 231 -23.10 24.69 5.54
CA LEU A 231 -22.85 25.98 4.89
C LEU A 231 -23.92 27.00 5.31
N THR A 232 -23.46 28.11 5.88
CA THR A 232 -24.29 29.24 6.29
C THR A 232 -23.86 30.50 5.55
N LEU A 233 -24.84 31.29 5.10
CA LEU A 233 -24.61 32.56 4.43
C LEU A 233 -25.14 33.70 5.30
N GLY A 234 -24.22 34.44 5.92
CA GLY A 234 -24.53 35.68 6.63
C GLY A 234 -24.35 36.88 5.71
N ASP A 235 -25.35 37.74 5.62
CA ASP A 235 -25.25 39.04 4.97
C ASP A 235 -25.54 40.15 5.97
N THR A 236 -24.71 41.20 5.97
CA THR A 236 -24.92 42.40 6.78
C THR A 236 -25.06 43.58 5.85
N HIS A 237 -26.17 44.29 5.96
CA HIS A 237 -26.45 45.49 5.18
C HIS A 237 -26.64 46.68 6.12
N ASN A 238 -26.44 47.89 5.60
CA ASN A 238 -26.59 49.15 6.34
C ASN A 238 -27.86 49.92 5.96
N GLY A 239 -28.68 49.35 5.08
CA GLY A 239 -29.98 49.91 4.73
C GLY A 239 -30.93 49.85 5.93
N THR A 240 -31.92 50.75 5.96
CA THR A 240 -32.87 50.87 7.07
C THR A 240 -34.07 49.92 6.93
N GLY A 241 -34.22 49.28 5.76
CA GLY A 241 -35.21 48.23 5.53
C GLY A 241 -34.85 46.90 6.21
N PRO A 242 -35.72 45.87 6.09
CA PRO A 242 -35.35 44.51 6.47
C PRO A 242 -34.12 44.01 5.71
N ALA A 243 -33.29 43.19 6.36
CA ALA A 243 -32.13 42.62 5.71
C ALA A 243 -32.49 41.73 4.53
N PRO A 244 -31.70 41.75 3.43
CA PRO A 244 -31.80 40.72 2.42
C PRO A 244 -31.52 39.36 3.08
N VAL A 245 -32.53 38.51 3.13
CA VAL A 245 -32.39 37.14 3.62
C VAL A 245 -32.20 36.25 2.39
N PRO A 246 -31.10 35.46 2.30
CA PRO A 246 -30.95 34.44 1.27
C PRO A 246 -32.16 33.51 1.28
N ASP A 247 -32.86 33.47 0.15
CA ASP A 247 -34.02 32.62 -0.08
C ASP A 247 -33.52 31.21 -0.40
N VAL A 248 -33.56 30.33 0.59
CA VAL A 248 -33.07 28.94 0.45
C VAL A 248 -33.88 28.16 -0.58
N GLU A 249 -35.15 28.52 -0.82
CA GLU A 249 -35.97 27.94 -1.87
C GLU A 249 -35.58 28.44 -3.27
N SER A 250 -34.93 29.61 -3.39
CA SER A 250 -34.40 30.11 -4.67
C SER A 250 -33.12 29.42 -5.12
N ALA A 251 -32.51 28.64 -4.25
CA ALA A 251 -31.16 28.17 -4.47
C ALA A 251 -31.08 27.03 -5.48
N THR A 252 -30.04 27.10 -6.29
CA THR A 252 -29.74 26.18 -7.37
C THR A 252 -28.33 25.63 -7.19
N VAL A 253 -28.18 24.34 -7.45
CA VAL A 253 -26.89 23.66 -7.41
C VAL A 253 -26.49 23.30 -8.82
N THR A 254 -25.24 23.60 -9.16
CA THR A 254 -24.55 23.00 -10.30
C THR A 254 -23.55 22.00 -9.76
N ASP A 255 -23.89 20.73 -9.92
CA ASP A 255 -23.03 19.57 -9.66
C ASP A 255 -22.13 19.39 -10.88
N ASN A 256 -20.89 19.87 -10.73
CA ASN A 256 -19.83 19.76 -11.75
C ASN A 256 -19.07 18.44 -11.62
N GLY A 257 -19.35 17.65 -10.57
CA GLY A 257 -18.96 16.27 -10.38
C GLY A 257 -17.98 16.04 -9.23
N PRO A 258 -17.91 14.81 -8.66
CA PRO A 258 -18.64 13.59 -9.04
C PRO A 258 -20.15 13.61 -8.78
N ALA A 259 -20.95 13.18 -9.77
CA ALA A 259 -22.41 13.28 -9.71
C ALA A 259 -23.04 12.72 -8.42
N GLY A 260 -23.79 13.56 -7.72
CA GLY A 260 -24.52 13.22 -6.51
C GLY A 260 -23.73 13.32 -5.20
N ASP A 261 -22.55 13.93 -5.21
CA ASP A 261 -21.77 14.26 -4.01
C ASP A 261 -22.31 15.52 -3.29
N THR A 262 -22.94 16.44 -4.01
CA THR A 262 -23.71 17.53 -3.43
C THR A 262 -25.15 17.12 -3.15
N THR A 263 -25.54 17.17 -1.88
CA THR A 263 -26.92 16.92 -1.46
C THR A 263 -27.63 18.23 -1.13
N ASN A 264 -28.67 18.54 -1.90
CA ASN A 264 -29.64 19.56 -1.54
C ASN A 264 -30.79 18.93 -0.72
N THR A 265 -30.53 18.56 0.52
CA THR A 265 -31.63 18.40 1.47
C THR A 265 -31.82 19.77 2.13
N ILE A 266 -32.71 20.60 1.59
CA ILE A 266 -33.21 21.74 2.36
C ILE A 266 -33.97 21.15 3.54
N THR A 267 -33.29 20.90 4.66
CA THR A 267 -33.89 20.34 5.88
C THR A 267 -34.69 21.38 6.65
N GLY A 268 -35.30 22.37 5.98
CA GLY A 268 -36.18 23.37 6.59
C GLY A 268 -35.56 24.17 7.74
N ASP A 269 -34.24 24.06 7.96
CA ASP A 269 -33.47 24.73 9.01
C ASP A 269 -32.69 25.95 8.48
N GLY A 270 -32.65 26.13 7.17
CA GLY A 270 -32.00 27.25 6.49
C GLY A 270 -30.52 27.03 6.15
N ASN A 271 -29.98 25.83 6.37
CA ASN A 271 -28.58 25.49 6.08
C ASN A 271 -28.47 24.64 4.82
N TRP A 272 -27.28 24.70 4.19
CA TRP A 272 -26.91 23.81 3.10
C TRP A 272 -26.09 22.65 3.63
N ASP A 273 -26.62 21.43 3.47
CA ASP A 273 -26.11 20.22 4.11
C ASP A 273 -24.70 19.81 3.64
N ALA A 274 -24.46 19.82 2.32
CA ALA A 274 -23.18 19.44 1.73
C ALA A 274 -22.95 20.12 0.36
N LEU A 275 -21.71 20.54 0.08
CA LEU A 275 -21.25 21.02 -1.23
C LEU A 275 -19.91 20.33 -1.57
N GLY A 276 -19.95 19.44 -2.56
CA GLY A 276 -18.79 18.67 -3.03
C GLY A 276 -17.71 19.55 -3.70
N PRO A 277 -16.46 19.08 -3.83
CA PRO A 277 -15.40 19.79 -4.55
C PRO A 277 -15.79 20.20 -5.97
N GLY A 278 -15.53 21.45 -6.35
CA GLY A 278 -15.86 21.97 -7.69
C GLY A 278 -17.32 22.37 -7.90
N ASP A 279 -18.21 22.01 -6.98
CA ASP A 279 -19.63 22.30 -7.07
C ASP A 279 -19.97 23.75 -6.71
N VAL A 280 -21.08 24.20 -7.29
CA VAL A 280 -21.52 25.59 -7.22
C VAL A 280 -22.94 25.67 -6.65
N LEU A 281 -23.09 26.44 -5.58
CA LEU A 281 -24.37 26.83 -5.00
C LEU A 281 -24.67 28.28 -5.39
N THR A 282 -25.80 28.54 -6.02
CA THR A 282 -26.29 29.88 -6.31
C THR A 282 -27.58 30.17 -5.55
N VAL A 283 -27.65 31.26 -4.80
CA VAL A 283 -28.82 31.67 -4.01
C VAL A 283 -29.13 33.15 -4.24
N THR A 284 -30.39 33.56 -4.12
CA THR A 284 -30.79 34.97 -4.26
C THR A 284 -31.34 35.56 -2.96
N ALA A 285 -31.24 36.88 -2.82
CA ALA A 285 -31.92 37.65 -1.78
C ALA A 285 -32.43 38.96 -2.38
N THR A 286 -33.44 39.59 -1.79
CA THR A 286 -33.94 40.89 -2.25
C THR A 286 -33.87 41.96 -1.16
N TYR A 287 -33.66 43.21 -1.57
CA TYR A 287 -33.74 44.37 -0.71
C TYR A 287 -34.64 45.43 -1.34
N THR A 288 -35.60 45.94 -0.60
CA THR A 288 -36.40 47.10 -1.04
C THR A 288 -35.81 48.36 -0.45
N VAL A 289 -35.35 49.28 -1.31
CA VAL A 289 -34.81 50.58 -0.89
C VAL A 289 -35.92 51.35 -0.18
N THR A 290 -35.66 51.78 1.04
CA THR A 290 -36.64 52.53 1.83
C THR A 290 -36.54 54.02 1.52
N GLN A 291 -37.57 54.77 1.93
CA GLN A 291 -37.50 56.23 1.90
C GLN A 291 -36.42 56.77 2.85
N GLU A 292 -36.19 56.11 3.98
CA GLU A 292 -35.18 56.52 4.97
C GLU A 292 -33.74 56.28 4.46
N ASP A 293 -33.51 55.27 3.62
CA ASP A 293 -32.23 55.07 2.92
C ASP A 293 -31.83 56.29 2.07
N VAL A 294 -32.82 56.92 1.42
CA VAL A 294 -32.59 58.13 0.62
C VAL A 294 -32.41 59.36 1.52
N GLU A 295 -33.15 59.42 2.63
CA GLU A 295 -33.14 60.57 3.55
C GLU A 295 -31.88 60.65 4.41
N THR A 296 -31.20 59.52 4.66
CA THR A 296 -29.94 59.45 5.42
C THR A 296 -28.69 59.87 4.63
N LEU A 297 -28.83 60.21 3.34
CA LEU A 297 -27.75 60.73 2.48
C LEU A 297 -27.39 62.21 2.73
N GLN A 298 -28.08 62.89 3.66
CA GLN A 298 -27.89 64.32 3.98
C GLN A 298 -26.83 64.58 5.04
#